data_AF-A0A934J5V0-F1
#
_entry.id   AF-A0A934J5V0-F1
#
_cell.length_a   1.000
_cell.length_b   1.000
_cell.length_c   1.000
_cell.angle_alpha   90.00
_cell.angle_beta   90.00
_cell.angle_gamma   90.00
#
_symmetry.space_group_name_H-M   'P 1'
#
loop_
_entity.id
_entity.type
_entity.pdbx_description
1 polymer ?
#
loop_
_entity_poly.entity_id
_entity_poly.type
_entity_poly.pdbx_seq_one_letter_code
_entity_poly.pdbx_strand_id
1 'polypeptide(L)'
;MSAADVWPIVKARLELLDDARKPLIETYIAEIEHRMKHYCNIRALPDNLLYVWASMTVDAVRVDLPNADEIADTVGGGANIKVGDTSVSGGSSGSGVTNTSKAVIDQVVLDYRVDLNRYRQMRWGG
;
A
#
# COMPACT_ATOMS: atom_id res chain seq x y z
N MET A 1 12.63 13.24 -12.95
CA MET A 1 11.18 13.20 -13.14
C MET A 1 10.59 12.74 -11.82
N SER A 2 9.83 13.59 -11.15
CA SER A 2 9.10 13.20 -9.94
C SER A 2 8.05 12.17 -10.36
N ALA A 3 8.01 11.01 -9.70
CA ALA A 3 6.86 10.12 -9.83
C ALA A 3 5.61 10.97 -9.59
N ALA A 4 4.65 10.92 -10.50
CA ALA A 4 3.40 11.68 -10.36
C ALA A 4 2.82 11.49 -8.94
N ASP A 5 2.20 12.55 -8.41
CA ASP A 5 1.63 12.50 -7.06
C ASP A 5 0.56 11.41 -7.01
N VAL A 6 0.78 10.38 -6.19
CA VAL A 6 -0.12 9.23 -6.05
C VAL A 6 -1.27 9.53 -5.08
N TRP A 7 -1.11 10.54 -4.22
CA TRP A 7 -2.08 10.90 -3.18
C TRP A 7 -3.50 11.12 -3.72
N PRO A 8 -3.72 11.87 -4.82
CA PRO A 8 -5.08 12.08 -5.35
C PRO A 8 -5.80 10.79 -5.71
N ILE A 9 -5.08 9.79 -6.23
CA ILE A 9 -5.64 8.48 -6.61
C ILE A 9 -5.97 7.67 -5.35
N VAL A 10 -5.07 7.67 -4.37
CA VAL A 10 -5.26 6.98 -3.09
C VAL A 10 -6.44 7.59 -2.34
N LYS A 11 -6.50 8.92 -2.24
CA LYS A 11 -7.59 9.65 -1.59
C LYS A 11 -8.95 9.30 -2.20
N ALA A 12 -9.03 9.31 -3.53
CA ALA A 12 -10.27 8.97 -4.24
C ALA A 12 -10.71 7.52 -4.00
N ARG A 13 -9.78 6.56 -3.98
CA ARG A 13 -10.08 5.13 -3.78
C ARG A 13 -10.39 4.74 -2.33
N LEU A 14 -9.90 5.52 -1.38
CA LEU A 14 -10.25 5.42 0.04
C LEU A 14 -11.48 6.25 0.42
N GLU A 15 -12.07 6.97 -0.55
CA GLU A 15 -13.26 7.82 -0.35
C GLU A 15 -13.08 8.85 0.78
N LEU A 16 -11.86 9.35 0.98
CA LEU A 16 -11.57 10.28 2.07
C LEU A 16 -12.16 11.66 1.76
N LEU A 17 -12.94 12.18 2.70
CA LEU A 17 -13.59 13.49 2.59
C LEU A 17 -12.59 14.64 2.72
N ASP A 18 -11.55 14.46 3.54
CA ASP A 18 -10.52 15.47 3.81
C ASP A 18 -9.09 14.88 3.78
N ASP A 19 -8.11 15.70 4.15
CA ASP A 19 -6.70 15.33 4.21
C ASP A 19 -6.23 15.02 5.65
N ALA A 20 -7.14 14.79 6.61
CA ALA A 20 -6.78 14.58 8.02
C ALA A 20 -5.84 13.37 8.20
N ARG A 21 -6.05 12.32 7.40
CA ARG A 21 -5.25 11.08 7.42
C ARG A 21 -4.07 11.11 6.45
N LYS A 22 -3.90 12.18 5.69
CA LYS A 22 -2.84 12.31 4.68
C LYS A 22 -1.45 12.05 5.26
N PRO A 23 -1.03 12.62 6.41
CA PRO A 23 0.31 12.40 6.94
C PRO A 23 0.60 10.92 7.26
N LEU A 24 -0.42 10.18 7.72
CA LEU A 24 -0.27 8.76 8.02
C LEU A 24 -0.17 7.95 6.71
N ILE A 25 -1.08 8.17 5.76
CA ILE A 25 -1.11 7.45 4.49
C ILE A 25 0.13 7.75 3.64
N GLU A 26 0.67 8.97 3.72
CA GLU A 26 1.95 9.33 3.10
C GLU A 26 3.11 8.44 3.56
N THR A 27 3.07 7.92 4.80
CA THR A 27 4.10 6.97 5.26
C THR A 27 4.01 5.63 4.52
N TYR A 28 2.81 5.11 4.25
CA TYR A 28 2.58 3.90 3.45
C TYR A 28 2.95 4.13 1.98
N ILE A 29 2.58 5.30 1.43
CA ILE A 29 2.94 5.72 0.08
C ILE A 29 4.47 5.65 -0.09
N ALA A 30 5.22 6.29 0.80
CA ALA A 30 6.68 6.31 0.74
C ALA A 30 7.29 4.91 0.93
N GLU A 31 6.76 4.11 1.87
CA GLU A 31 7.31 2.79 2.15
C GLU A 31 7.09 1.79 0.99
N ILE A 32 5.91 1.84 0.36
CA ILE A 32 5.63 1.04 -0.85
C ILE A 32 6.50 1.51 -2.01
N GLU A 33 6.69 2.82 -2.19
CA GLU A 33 7.59 3.36 -3.22
C GLU A 33 9.00 2.78 -3.06
N HIS A 34 9.52 2.81 -1.83
CA HIS A 34 10.83 2.26 -1.49
C HIS A 34 10.92 0.77 -1.77
N ARG A 35 9.91 -0.02 -1.38
CA ARG A 35 9.88 -1.46 -1.63
C ARG A 35 9.75 -1.82 -3.10
N MET A 36 8.93 -1.10 -3.88
CA MET A 36 8.83 -1.29 -5.32
C MET A 36 10.16 -0.97 -6.02
N LYS A 37 10.81 0.15 -5.67
CA LYS A 37 12.15 0.50 -6.19
C LYS A 37 13.17 -0.59 -5.88
N HIS A 38 13.17 -1.09 -4.65
CA HIS A 38 14.07 -2.15 -4.21
C HIS A 38 13.81 -3.46 -4.96
N TYR A 39 12.55 -3.89 -5.05
CA TYR A 39 12.14 -5.12 -5.74
C TYR A 39 12.46 -5.08 -7.24
N CYS A 40 12.11 -3.97 -7.90
CA CYS A 40 12.36 -3.78 -9.32
C CYS A 40 13.83 -3.44 -9.64
N ASN A 41 14.64 -3.12 -8.62
CA ASN A 41 16.01 -2.62 -8.75
C ASN A 41 16.10 -1.37 -9.65
N ILE A 42 15.22 -0.39 -9.41
CA ILE A 42 15.15 0.87 -10.16
C ILE A 42 15.31 2.07 -9.23
N ARG A 43 15.86 3.17 -9.75
CA ARG A 43 16.08 4.41 -8.99
C ARG A 43 14.85 5.31 -8.92
N ALA A 44 14.00 5.24 -9.93
CA ALA A 44 12.78 6.02 -10.05
C ALA A 44 11.65 5.11 -10.52
N LEU A 45 10.45 5.32 -9.97
CA LEU A 45 9.26 4.62 -10.43
C LEU A 45 8.77 5.25 -11.73
N PRO A 46 8.60 4.46 -12.81
CA PRO A 46 7.98 4.93 -14.04
C PRO A 46 6.49 5.24 -13.84
N ASP A 47 5.96 6.19 -14.61
CA ASP A 47 4.57 6.65 -14.49
C ASP A 47 3.53 5.54 -14.74
N ASN A 48 3.89 4.51 -15.51
CA ASN A 48 3.04 3.34 -15.73
C ASN A 48 2.81 2.48 -14.48
N LEU A 49 3.63 2.65 -13.43
CA LEU A 49 3.44 2.02 -12.13
C LEU A 49 2.63 2.88 -11.15
N LEU A 50 2.21 4.09 -11.55
CA LEU A 50 1.46 5.01 -10.68
C LEU A 50 0.18 4.36 -10.13
N TYR A 51 -0.61 3.73 -11.00
CA TYR A 51 -1.86 3.07 -10.57
C TYR A 51 -1.60 1.81 -9.75
N VAL A 52 -0.50 1.10 -10.00
CA VAL A 52 -0.09 -0.07 -9.22
C VAL A 52 0.32 0.38 -7.81
N TRP A 53 1.14 1.43 -7.72
CA TRP A 53 1.54 2.04 -6.45
C TRP A 53 0.32 2.51 -5.63
N ALA A 54 -0.64 3.15 -6.29
CA ALA A 54 -1.88 3.56 -5.65
C ALA A 54 -2.69 2.35 -5.14
N SER A 55 -2.84 1.29 -5.94
CA SER A 55 -3.57 0.08 -5.53
C SER A 55 -2.90 -0.58 -4.32
N MET A 56 -1.57 -0.77 -4.39
CA MET A 56 -0.80 -1.34 -3.29
C MET A 56 -0.96 -0.54 -2.00
N THR A 57 -0.97 0.79 -2.09
CA THR A 57 -1.17 1.67 -0.93
C THR A 57 -2.55 1.49 -0.33
N VAL A 58 -3.60 1.47 -1.16
CA VAL A 58 -4.97 1.27 -0.71
C VAL A 58 -5.13 -0.10 -0.03
N ASP A 59 -4.56 -1.15 -0.60
CA ASP A 59 -4.64 -2.49 -0.04
C ASP A 59 -3.91 -2.58 1.30
N ALA A 60 -2.70 -2.01 1.39
CA ALA A 60 -1.95 -1.96 2.65
C ALA A 60 -2.71 -1.20 3.75
N VAL A 61 -3.27 -0.04 3.41
CA VAL A 61 -4.06 0.78 4.34
C VAL A 61 -5.33 0.05 4.78
N ARG A 62 -6.06 -0.61 3.87
CA ARG A 62 -7.28 -1.35 4.21
C ARG A 62 -7.02 -2.55 5.13
N VAL A 63 -5.88 -3.22 4.93
CA VAL A 63 -5.51 -4.38 5.74
C VAL A 63 -4.95 -3.96 7.11
N ASP A 64 -4.13 -2.91 7.17
CA ASP A 64 -3.44 -2.49 8.40
C ASP A 64 -4.28 -1.52 9.27
N LEU A 65 -5.22 -0.79 8.67
CA LEU A 65 -6.14 0.13 9.35
C LEU A 65 -7.62 -0.29 9.18
N PRO A 66 -8.01 -1.53 9.57
CA PRO A 66 -9.37 -2.04 9.33
C PRO A 66 -10.46 -1.31 10.13
N ASN A 67 -10.09 -0.68 11.26
CA ASN A 67 -11.01 -0.03 12.21
C ASN A 67 -10.90 1.50 12.20
N ALA A 68 -10.33 2.11 11.18
CA ALA A 68 -10.24 3.56 11.14
C ALA A 68 -11.61 4.12 10.73
N ASP A 69 -12.50 4.30 11.71
CA ASP A 69 -13.96 4.56 11.71
C ASP A 69 -14.57 5.50 10.63
N GLU A 70 -13.78 6.16 9.78
CA GLU A 70 -14.26 6.90 8.60
C GLU A 70 -14.25 6.04 7.31
N ILE A 71 -13.65 4.84 7.33
CA ILE A 71 -13.66 3.87 6.22
C ILE A 71 -14.70 2.76 6.49
N ALA A 72 -15.22 2.70 7.72
CA ALA A 72 -16.15 1.66 8.17
C ALA A 72 -17.51 1.74 7.46
N ASP A 73 -17.94 2.91 6.99
CA ASP A 73 -19.21 3.06 6.28
C ASP A 73 -19.19 2.51 4.84
N THR A 74 -18.02 2.28 4.24
CA THR A 74 -17.91 1.56 2.95
C THR A 74 -17.79 0.05 3.13
N VAL A 75 -17.45 -0.41 4.34
CA VAL A 75 -17.34 -1.84 4.69
C VAL A 75 -18.58 -2.19 5.52
N GLY A 76 -19.74 -2.15 4.88
CA GLY A 76 -21.00 -2.55 5.48
C GLY A 76 -20.90 -3.91 6.16
N GLY A 77 -20.95 -3.89 7.49
CA GLY A 77 -21.15 -5.04 8.36
C GLY A 77 -19.95 -5.97 8.47
N GLY A 78 -19.17 -5.80 9.55
CA GLY A 78 -18.43 -6.86 10.26
C GLY A 78 -18.01 -8.06 9.43
N ALA A 79 -17.26 -7.84 8.35
CA ALA A 79 -16.75 -8.92 7.54
C ALA A 79 -15.42 -9.35 8.15
N ASN A 80 -15.40 -10.54 8.73
CA ASN A 80 -14.17 -11.29 8.94
C ASN A 80 -13.56 -11.57 7.56
N ILE A 81 -12.73 -10.65 7.05
CA ILE A 81 -12.10 -10.79 5.73
C ILE A 81 -11.05 -11.88 5.85
N LYS A 82 -11.44 -13.12 5.51
CA LYS A 82 -10.50 -14.20 5.23
C LYS A 82 -9.76 -13.90 3.93
N VAL A 83 -8.68 -13.12 4.02
CA VAL A 83 -7.63 -13.12 3.01
C VAL A 83 -6.76 -14.34 3.29
N GLY A 84 -6.77 -15.31 2.36
CA GLY A 84 -6.08 -16.62 2.38
C GLY A 84 -5.24 -16.96 3.62
N ASP A 85 -5.66 -17.97 4.39
CA ASP A 85 -5.01 -18.61 5.54
C ASP A 85 -4.41 -17.74 6.67
N THR A 86 -4.38 -16.41 6.56
CA THR A 86 -3.83 -15.53 7.59
C THR A 86 -4.91 -14.63 8.15
N SER A 87 -5.36 -14.95 9.36
CA SER A 87 -6.15 -14.04 10.19
C SER A 87 -5.23 -12.96 10.76
N VAL A 88 -5.33 -11.72 10.26
CA VAL A 88 -4.65 -10.57 10.88
C VAL A 88 -5.60 -9.97 11.91
N SER A 89 -5.33 -10.23 13.20
CA SER A 89 -6.01 -9.54 14.30
C SER A 89 -5.51 -8.10 14.36
N GLY A 90 -6.37 -7.14 14.01
CA GLY A 90 -6.08 -5.70 14.05
C GLY A 90 -5.63 -5.27 15.44
N GLY A 91 -4.33 -5.03 15.57
CA GLY A 91 -3.68 -4.65 16.82
C GLY A 91 -3.23 -3.20 16.80
N SER A 92 -3.94 -2.39 17.59
CA SER A 92 -3.51 -1.12 18.19
C SER A 92 -3.07 0.01 17.27
N SER A 93 -3.90 1.06 17.27
CA SER A 93 -3.67 2.42 16.77
C SER A 93 -2.39 3.05 17.34
N GLY A 94 -1.23 2.66 16.81
CA GLY A 94 0.06 3.28 17.04
C GLY A 94 0.42 4.13 15.81
N SER A 95 0.64 5.42 16.01
CA SER A 95 1.05 6.37 14.97
C SER A 95 2.49 6.09 14.49
N GLY A 96 2.65 5.04 13.69
CA GLY A 96 3.92 4.63 13.10
C GLY A 96 3.81 3.27 12.40
N VAL A 97 4.70 3.01 11.44
CA VAL A 97 4.83 1.72 10.77
C VAL A 97 5.25 0.68 11.82
N THR A 98 4.31 -0.16 12.25
CA THR A 98 4.56 -1.22 13.22
C THR A 98 5.16 -2.45 12.51
N ASN A 99 5.62 -3.45 13.28
CA ASN A 99 6.04 -4.72 12.67
C ASN A 99 4.88 -5.41 11.91
N THR A 100 3.63 -5.18 12.31
CA THR A 100 2.43 -5.62 11.59
C THR A 100 2.32 -4.92 10.24
N SER A 101 2.47 -3.59 10.22
CA SER A 101 2.47 -2.77 9.00
C SER A 101 3.53 -3.24 8.00
N LYS A 102 4.73 -3.58 8.49
CA LYS A 102 5.79 -4.12 7.61
C LYS A 102 5.39 -5.45 6.96
N ALA A 103 4.81 -6.37 7.73
CA ALA A 103 4.37 -7.66 7.21
C ALA A 103 3.25 -7.50 6.17
N VAL A 104 2.29 -6.60 6.43
CA VAL A 104 1.22 -6.27 5.49
C VAL A 104 1.79 -5.71 4.19
N ILE A 105 2.70 -4.73 4.28
CA ILE A 105 3.26 -4.12 3.08
C ILE A 105 4.14 -5.12 2.32
N ASP A 106 4.91 -5.97 3.00
CA ASP A 106 5.65 -7.04 2.35
C ASP A 106 4.70 -7.96 1.59
N GLN A 107 3.60 -8.40 2.23
CA GLN A 107 2.58 -9.24 1.61
C GLN A 107 1.98 -8.59 0.35
N VAL A 108 1.61 -7.31 0.43
CA VAL A 108 1.10 -6.57 -0.74
C VAL A 108 2.12 -6.54 -1.88
N VAL A 109 3.41 -6.35 -1.57
CA VAL A 109 4.46 -6.44 -2.61
C VAL A 109 4.55 -7.84 -3.21
N LEU A 110 4.37 -8.89 -2.41
CA LEU A 110 4.33 -10.28 -2.88
C LEU A 110 3.15 -10.52 -3.84
N ASP A 111 1.98 -10.00 -3.51
CA ASP A 111 0.74 -10.19 -4.27
C ASP A 111 0.83 -9.48 -5.64
N TYR A 112 1.48 -8.31 -5.71
CA TYR A 112 1.67 -7.55 -6.94
C TYR A 112 2.93 -7.96 -7.74
N ARG A 113 3.62 -9.05 -7.38
CA ARG A 113 4.85 -9.50 -8.08
C ARG A 113 4.67 -9.68 -9.58
N VAL A 114 3.50 -10.12 -10.04
CA VAL A 114 3.22 -10.35 -11.47
C VAL A 114 3.30 -9.04 -12.26
N ASP A 115 2.77 -7.95 -11.69
CA ASP A 115 2.80 -6.62 -12.29
C ASP A 115 4.20 -6.00 -12.19
N LEU A 116 4.87 -6.18 -11.03
CA LEU A 116 6.21 -5.64 -10.78
C LEU A 116 7.30 -6.35 -11.59
N ASN A 117 7.16 -7.65 -11.87
CA ASN A 117 8.16 -8.45 -12.58
C ASN A 117 8.48 -7.90 -13.98
N ARG A 118 7.52 -7.24 -14.63
CA ARG A 118 7.72 -6.61 -15.95
C ARG A 118 8.71 -5.45 -15.92
N TYR A 119 8.87 -4.82 -14.76
CA TYR A 119 9.75 -3.68 -14.54
C TYR A 119 11.03 -4.03 -13.78
N ARG A 120 11.15 -5.29 -13.36
CA ARG A 120 12.30 -5.77 -12.62
C ARG A 120 13.51 -5.83 -13.54
N GLN A 121 14.48 -4.96 -13.31
CA GLN A 121 15.77 -5.04 -13.97
C GLN A 121 16.57 -6.20 -13.36
N MET A 122 16.51 -7.35 -14.04
CA MET A 122 17.38 -8.47 -13.71
C MET A 122 18.83 -8.08 -13.95
N ARG A 123 19.63 -8.02 -12.89
CA ARG A 123 21.09 -7.91 -12.98
C ARG A 123 21.64 -9.25 -13.47
N TRP A 124 21.55 -9.50 -14.78
CA TRP A 124 22.32 -10.53 -15.46
C TRP A 124 23.42 -9.82 -16.25
N GLY A 125 24.67 -10.05 -15.87
CA GLY A 125 25.85 -9.61 -16.63
C GLY A 125 26.37 -8.24 -16.22
N GLY A 126 27.49 -8.27 -15.49
CA GLY A 126 28.35 -7.17 -15.14
C GLY A 126 29.44 -7.71 -14.24
#